data_AF-A0A967GV91-F1
#
_entry.id   AF-A0A967GV91-F1
#
_cell.length_a   1.000
_cell.length_b   1.000
_cell.length_c   1.000
_cell.angle_alpha   90.00
_cell.angle_beta   90.00
_cell.angle_gamma   90.00
#
_symmetry.space_group_name_H-M   'P 1'
#
loop_
_entity.id
_entity.type
_entity.pdbx_description
1 polymer ?
#
loop_
_entity_poly.entity_id
_entity_poly.type
_entity_poly.pdbx_seq_one_letter_code
_entity_poly.pdbx_strand_id
1 'polypeptide(L)'
;MQPLDAGVGVPALEATAFASSPRNEIDHFIFPRLLSADLQPSPPASPRVLVRRLFNDLLGLPPTPEQVEAFVGDPSDEAYRKLVD
;
A
#
# COMPACT_ATOMS: atom_id res chain seq x y z
N MET A 1 -1.50 -22.14 -7.60
CA MET A 1 -0.84 -20.84 -7.86
C MET A 1 0.18 -21.09 -8.96
N GLN A 2 -0.15 -20.76 -10.21
CA GLN A 2 0.84 -20.83 -11.29
C GLN A 2 1.92 -19.79 -11.01
N PRO A 3 3.22 -20.16 -10.96
CA PRO A 3 4.28 -19.19 -10.75
C PRO A 3 4.32 -18.20 -11.91
N LEU A 4 4.73 -16.96 -11.64
CA LEU A 4 5.02 -15.99 -12.69
C LEU A 4 6.25 -16.52 -13.46
N ASP A 5 6.10 -16.75 -14.76
CA ASP A 5 7.20 -17.26 -15.58
C ASP A 5 8.37 -16.28 -15.50
N ALA A 6 9.59 -16.78 -15.35
CA ALA A 6 10.81 -15.96 -15.19
C ALA A 6 11.14 -15.05 -16.39
N GLY A 7 10.32 -15.08 -17.46
CA GLY A 7 10.39 -14.20 -18.62
C GLY A 7 9.30 -13.11 -18.68
N VAL A 8 8.43 -12.98 -17.66
CA VAL A 8 7.42 -11.91 -17.63
C VAL A 8 8.08 -10.61 -17.20
N GLY A 9 8.41 -9.75 -18.17
CA GLY A 9 8.83 -8.37 -17.89
C GLY A 9 7.72 -7.56 -17.22
N VAL A 10 8.10 -6.54 -16.45
CA VAL A 10 7.14 -5.59 -15.85
C VAL A 10 6.33 -4.95 -16.99
N PRO A 11 4.99 -5.09 -17.01
CA PRO A 11 4.20 -4.58 -18.12
C PRO A 11 4.26 -3.06 -18.17
N ALA A 12 4.42 -2.53 -19.39
CA ALA A 12 4.30 -1.11 -19.63
C ALA A 12 2.85 -0.67 -19.36
N LEU A 13 2.69 0.43 -18.62
CA LEU A 13 1.39 1.05 -18.41
C LEU A 13 1.20 2.12 -19.48
N GLU A 14 0.27 1.88 -20.39
CA GLU A 14 -0.19 2.86 -21.38
C GLU A 14 -0.93 3.99 -20.64
N ALA A 15 -0.23 5.09 -20.34
CA ALA A 15 -0.69 6.36 -19.74
C ALA A 15 -1.67 6.26 -18.53
N THR A 16 -1.27 6.82 -17.39
CA THR A 16 -1.98 6.75 -16.09
C THR A 16 -3.43 7.25 -16.15
N ALA A 17 -4.38 6.31 -16.29
CA ALA A 17 -5.83 6.57 -16.24
C ALA A 17 -6.40 6.63 -14.80
N PHE A 18 -5.54 6.50 -13.79
CA PHE A 18 -5.92 6.57 -12.38
C PHE A 18 -5.44 7.86 -11.73
N ALA A 19 -6.19 8.34 -10.73
CA ALA A 19 -5.77 9.45 -9.88
C ALA A 19 -4.54 9.10 -9.01
N SER A 20 -4.28 7.82 -8.78
CA SER A 20 -3.09 7.32 -8.06
C SER A 20 -2.09 6.68 -9.02
N SER A 21 -0.83 7.07 -8.92
CA SER A 21 0.26 6.45 -9.66
C SER A 21 0.71 5.12 -9.02
N PRO A 22 1.24 4.17 -9.83
CA PRO A 22 1.94 2.99 -9.33
C PRO A 22 3.05 3.37 -8.35
N ARG A 23 3.17 2.64 -7.24
CA ARG A 23 4.19 2.86 -6.20
C ARG A 23 5.36 1.89 -6.33
N ASN A 24 5.14 0.73 -6.94
CA ASN A 24 6.19 -0.26 -7.21
C ASN A 24 5.87 -1.06 -8.49
N GLU A 25 6.79 -1.91 -8.90
CA GLU A 25 6.66 -2.76 -10.10
C GLU A 25 5.49 -3.75 -10.03
N ILE A 26 5.03 -4.14 -8.83
CA ILE A 26 3.91 -5.07 -8.65
C ILE A 26 2.60 -4.39 -9.10
N ASP A 27 2.44 -3.08 -8.85
CA ASP A 27 1.24 -2.33 -9.23
C ASP A 27 1.00 -2.37 -10.76
N HIS A 28 2.06 -2.47 -11.56
CA HIS A 28 1.98 -2.58 -13.01
C HIS A 28 1.22 -3.84 -13.46
N PHE A 29 1.22 -4.91 -12.68
CA PHE A 29 0.49 -6.13 -13.00
C PHE A 29 -1.00 -6.06 -12.65
N ILE A 30 -1.38 -5.19 -11.72
CA ILE A 30 -2.75 -5.09 -11.21
C ILE A 30 -3.54 -4.00 -11.93
N PHE A 31 -2.89 -2.88 -12.24
CA PHE A 31 -3.50 -1.70 -12.86
C PHE A 31 -4.24 -2.01 -14.17
N PRO A 32 -3.69 -2.82 -15.11
CA PRO A 32 -4.41 -3.20 -16.33
C PRO A 32 -5.73 -3.94 -16.06
N ARG A 33 -5.74 -4.82 -15.05
CA ARG A 33 -6.99 -5.52 -14.66
C ARG A 33 -8.00 -4.57 -14.06
N LEU A 34 -7.57 -3.63 -13.20
CA LEU A 34 -8.46 -2.61 -12.63
C LEU A 34 -9.08 -1.75 -13.74
N LEU A 35 -8.29 -1.32 -14.72
CA LEU A 35 -8.79 -0.56 -15.88
C LEU A 35 -9.80 -1.36 -16.70
N SER A 36 -9.51 -2.62 -17.02
CA SER A 36 -10.44 -3.47 -17.78
C SER A 36 -11.76 -3.75 -17.06
N ALA A 37 -11.75 -3.64 -15.72
CA ALA A 37 -12.91 -3.86 -14.87
C ALA A 37 -13.64 -2.56 -14.50
N ASP A 38 -13.21 -1.40 -15.03
CA ASP A 38 -13.72 -0.06 -14.66
C ASP A 38 -13.68 0.21 -13.14
N LEU A 39 -12.64 -0.31 -12.47
CA LEU A 39 -12.42 -0.14 -11.04
C LEU A 39 -11.28 0.83 -10.77
N GLN A 40 -11.44 1.65 -9.73
CA GLN A 40 -10.41 2.55 -9.25
C GLN A 40 -9.63 1.91 -8.09
N PRO A 41 -8.30 2.15 -7.97
CA PRO A 41 -7.55 1.81 -6.78
C PRO A 41 -8.19 2.44 -5.54
N SER A 42 -8.19 1.70 -4.43
CA SER A 42 -8.65 2.25 -3.16
C SER A 42 -7.70 3.37 -2.69
N PRO A 43 -8.23 4.45 -2.09
CA PRO A 43 -7.39 5.50 -1.54
C PRO A 43 -6.49 4.95 -0.42
N PRO A 44 -5.33 5.58 -0.18
CA PRO A 44 -4.50 5.25 0.97
C PRO A 44 -5.28 5.34 2.28
N ALA A 45 -4.98 4.43 3.22
CA ALA A 45 -5.56 4.49 4.55
C ALA A 45 -5.16 5.79 5.26
N SER A 46 -6.05 6.34 6.09
CA SER A 46 -5.68 7.45 6.96
C SER A 46 -4.60 7.02 7.95
N PRO A 47 -3.74 7.93 8.44
CA PRO A 47 -2.65 7.57 9.36
C PRO A 47 -3.12 6.77 10.59
N ARG A 48 -4.27 7.16 11.15
CA ARG A 48 -4.89 6.47 12.30
C ARG A 48 -5.34 5.04 11.97
N VAL A 49 -5.84 4.79 10.75
CA VAL A 49 -6.20 3.45 10.30
C VAL A 49 -4.95 2.62 10.02
N LEU A 50 -3.93 3.24 9.42
CA LEU A 50 -2.68 2.59 9.04
C LEU A 50 -1.93 2.05 10.27
N VAL A 51 -1.70 2.87 11.29
CA VAL A 51 -1.00 2.43 12.52
C VAL A 51 -1.75 1.31 13.24
N ARG A 52 -3.08 1.37 13.28
CA ARG A 52 -3.88 0.31 13.93
C ARG A 52 -3.78 -1.02 13.17
N ARG A 53 -3.83 -0.99 11.83
CA ARG A 53 -3.65 -2.20 11.01
C ARG A 53 -2.26 -2.78 11.23
N LEU A 54 -1.24 -1.93 11.19
CA LEU A 54 0.15 -2.36 11.35
C LEU A 54 0.38 -3.13 12.65
N PHE A 55 -0.07 -2.57 13.77
CA PHE A 55 0.04 -3.20 15.09
C PHE A 55 -0.75 -4.52 15.18
N ASN A 56 -1.98 -4.53 14.67
CA ASN A 56 -2.79 -5.75 14.66
C ASN A 56 -2.17 -6.86 13.78
N ASP A 57 -1.66 -6.49 12.60
CA ASP A 57 -1.14 -7.45 11.61
C ASP A 57 0.22 -8.02 12.03
N LEU A 58 1.09 -7.20 12.62
CA LEU A 58 2.44 -7.61 13.01
C LEU A 58 2.53 -8.17 14.44
N LEU A 59 1.77 -7.61 15.38
CA LEU A 59 1.86 -7.96 16.81
C LEU A 59 0.61 -8.67 17.35
N GLY A 60 -0.51 -8.61 16.63
CA GLY A 60 -1.80 -9.15 17.12
C GLY A 60 -2.43 -8.32 18.25
N LEU A 61 -1.91 -7.12 18.52
CA LEU A 61 -2.33 -6.26 19.63
C LEU A 61 -2.66 -4.85 19.09
N PRO A 62 -3.62 -4.13 19.70
CA PRO A 62 -3.87 -2.75 19.34
C PRO A 62 -2.73 -1.82 19.81
N PRO A 63 -2.46 -0.71 19.10
CA PRO A 63 -1.52 0.32 19.57
C PRO A 63 -2.09 1.07 20.78
N THR A 64 -1.22 1.65 21.61
CA THR A 64 -1.64 2.58 22.67
C THR A 64 -2.10 3.93 22.08
N PRO A 65 -2.90 4.72 22.81
CA PRO A 65 -3.28 6.06 22.37
C PRO A 65 -2.08 6.94 22.02
N GLU A 66 -1.01 6.90 22.82
CA GLU A 66 0.21 7.68 22.63
C GLU A 66 0.95 7.27 21.36
N GLN A 67 1.01 5.96 21.05
CA GLN A 67 1.59 5.46 19.80
C GLN A 67 0.80 5.92 18.58
N VAL A 68 -0.53 5.94 18.68
CA VAL A 68 -1.39 6.46 17.62
C VAL A 68 -1.17 7.95 17.42
N GLU A 69 -1.13 8.74 18.50
CA GLU A 69 -0.92 10.19 18.42
C GLU A 69 0.47 10.54 17.88
N ALA A 70 1.51 9.83 18.30
CA ALA A 70 2.87 10.01 17.80
C ALA A 70 2.94 9.82 16.28
N PHE A 71 2.32 8.75 15.75
CA PHE A 71 2.31 8.52 14.29
C PHE A 71 1.38 9.47 13.54
N VAL A 72 0.21 9.80 14.10
CA VAL A 72 -0.73 10.72 13.45
C VAL A 72 -0.15 12.14 13.38
N GLY A 73 0.67 12.55 14.34
CA GLY A 73 1.36 13.83 14.36
C GLY A 73 2.50 13.95 13.33
N ASP A 74 3.12 12.83 12.94
CA ASP A 74 4.15 12.76 11.90
C ASP A 74 3.99 11.46 11.08
N PRO A 75 3.06 11.41 10.11
CA PRO A 75 2.82 10.21 9.31
C PRO A 75 3.77 10.11 8.12
N SER A 76 5.06 10.41 8.34
CA SER A 76 6.08 10.32 7.30
C SER A 76 6.47 8.88 6.99
N ASP A 77 7.02 8.64 5.79
CA ASP A 77 7.55 7.32 5.41
C ASP A 77 8.63 6.84 6.38
N GLU A 78 9.39 7.77 6.97
CA GLU A 78 10.41 7.45 7.96
C GLU A 78 9.80 7.03 9.30
N ALA A 79 8.76 7.72 9.76
CA ALA A 79 8.00 7.29 10.93
C ALA A 79 7.38 5.91 10.72
N TYR A 80 6.86 5.64 9.52
CA TYR A 80 6.36 4.31 9.16
C TYR A 80 7.45 3.25 9.22
N ARG A 81 8.64 3.49 8.63
CA ARG A 81 9.78 2.55 8.68
C ARG A 81 10.19 2.23 10.10
N LYS A 82 10.27 3.23 10.98
CA LYS A 82 10.60 3.03 12.40
C LYS A 82 9.58 2.19 13.16
N LEU A 83 8.31 2.19 12.74
CA LEU A 83 7.29 1.33 13.34
C LEU A 83 7.41 -0.14 12.92
N VAL A 84 8.13 -0.43 11.83
CA VAL A 84 8.26 -1.79 11.26
C VAL A 84 9.67 -2.38 11.33
N ASP A 85 10.62 -1.63 11.89
CA ASP A 85 12.00 -2.09 12.14
C ASP A 85 12.03 -3.18 13.23
#